data_AF-A0A931FZZ3-F1
#
_entry.id   AF-A0A931FZZ3-F1
#
_cell.length_a   1.000
_cell.length_b   1.000
_cell.length_c   1.000
_cell.angle_alpha   90.00
_cell.angle_beta   90.00
_cell.angle_gamma   90.00
#
_symmetry.space_group_name_H-M   'P 1'
#
loop_
_entity.id
_entity.type
_entity.pdbx_description
1 polymer ?
#
loop_
_entity_poly.entity_id
_entity_poly.type
_entity_poly.pdbx_seq_one_letter_code
_entity_poly.pdbx_strand_id
1 'polypeptide(L)'
;MPVFRAAANEPTVNRPAENVSTYPANHAGYPGNAATHPNMPQHPHNPAIHGHPHHHPGNAAHQGGIYPANVPAQRPASPAAPWVAPPTQAAEPPVPEGPTEPLRASEGRAPEKPAPKPRRRSGVVLAVLLSVLALLASVGAGLLSWRAFETARAAHRAPTAAGDGAVSRPPEPEQYQVTYAKEPLRVQVGCSAVLFLDLDEPRADAGEQEADLRYDSRCGNQTPRLSLAAGAASGSQSSGSDIDAAGCLRAIRTSPLGPGAEVEVKKGTALCVLTAATPAELVLVEILDVGGTGTAGLRATSWRVPR
;
A
#
# COMPACT_ATOMS: atom_id res chain seq x y z
N MET A 1 25.79 -58.36 3.86
CA MET A 1 24.38 -57.97 3.68
C MET A 1 24.26 -57.21 2.37
N PRO A 2 23.42 -57.62 1.42
CA PRO A 2 23.38 -57.02 0.10
C PRO A 2 22.62 -55.69 0.08
N VAL A 3 23.09 -54.83 -0.83
CA VAL A 3 22.71 -53.44 -1.09
C VAL A 3 21.42 -53.37 -1.91
N PHE A 4 20.40 -52.64 -1.43
CA PHE A 4 19.24 -52.28 -2.23
C PHE A 4 19.50 -50.96 -3.00
N ARG A 5 19.60 -51.07 -4.33
CA ARG A 5 19.48 -49.96 -5.29
C ARG A 5 18.01 -49.85 -5.70
N ALA A 6 17.37 -48.72 -5.42
CA ALA A 6 16.07 -48.39 -6.00
C ALA A 6 16.28 -47.48 -7.23
N ALA A 7 15.68 -47.89 -8.34
CA ALA A 7 15.78 -47.26 -9.65
C ALA A 7 14.91 -46.00 -9.76
N ALA A 8 15.41 -45.03 -10.52
CA ALA A 8 14.69 -43.86 -10.96
C ALA A 8 13.66 -44.24 -12.03
N ASN A 9 12.42 -43.78 -11.86
CA ASN A 9 11.41 -43.74 -12.92
C ASN A 9 11.15 -42.27 -13.27
N GLU A 10 11.68 -41.83 -14.40
CA GLU A 10 11.27 -40.58 -15.04
C GLU A 10 10.00 -40.82 -15.87
N PRO A 11 8.94 -40.01 -15.73
CA PRO A 11 7.80 -40.06 -16.62
C PRO A 11 8.09 -39.27 -17.90
N THR A 12 8.19 -40.01 -19.01
CA THR A 12 8.22 -39.47 -20.38
C THR A 12 6.89 -38.81 -20.71
N VAL A 13 6.85 -37.47 -20.75
CA VAL A 13 5.68 -36.72 -21.23
C VAL A 13 5.75 -36.59 -22.75
N ASN A 14 4.94 -37.40 -23.44
CA ASN A 14 4.63 -37.24 -24.85
C ASN A 14 3.88 -35.90 -25.08
N ARG A 15 4.50 -34.98 -25.81
CA ARG A 15 3.83 -33.79 -26.36
C ARG A 15 3.48 -34.06 -27.83
N PRO A 16 2.19 -34.07 -28.23
CA PRO A 16 1.85 -34.11 -29.63
C PRO A 16 2.22 -32.79 -30.31
N ALA A 17 2.77 -32.92 -31.51
CA ALA A 17 2.97 -31.85 -32.47
C ALA A 17 1.62 -31.36 -33.03
N GLU A 18 1.69 -30.21 -33.71
CA GLU A 18 0.69 -29.67 -34.62
C GLU A 18 -0.44 -28.83 -34.00
N ASN A 19 -0.32 -27.51 -34.15
CA ASN A 19 -1.37 -26.80 -34.89
C ASN A 19 -0.80 -25.57 -35.60
N VAL A 20 -0.65 -25.70 -36.92
CA VAL A 20 -0.36 -24.62 -37.85
C VAL A 20 -1.64 -23.80 -38.00
N SER A 21 -1.66 -22.57 -37.49
CA SER A 21 -2.76 -21.63 -37.72
C SER A 21 -2.36 -20.61 -38.78
N THR A 22 -2.81 -20.87 -40.00
CA THR A 22 -2.90 -19.95 -41.13
C THR A 22 -3.95 -18.87 -40.82
N TYR A 23 -3.53 -17.62 -40.65
CA TYR A 23 -4.43 -16.48 -40.77
C TYR A 23 -4.22 -15.77 -42.11
N PRO A 24 -5.29 -15.50 -42.89
CA PRO A 24 -5.17 -14.79 -44.15
C PRO A 24 -5.06 -13.28 -43.93
N ALA A 25 -4.28 -12.66 -44.83
CA ALA A 25 -4.20 -11.23 -45.03
C ALA A 25 -5.57 -10.69 -45.50
N ASN A 26 -6.10 -9.66 -44.83
CA ASN A 26 -7.16 -8.84 -45.36
C ASN A 26 -6.74 -7.37 -45.34
N HIS A 27 -6.44 -6.87 -46.53
CA HIS A 27 -6.41 -5.46 -46.89
C HIS A 27 -7.84 -4.92 -47.07
N ALA A 28 -8.19 -3.84 -46.37
CA ALA A 28 -9.13 -2.80 -46.78
C ALA A 28 -8.99 -1.69 -45.71
N GLY A 29 -8.46 -0.50 -45.98
CA GLY A 29 -8.98 0.43 -46.97
C GLY A 29 -10.04 1.30 -46.29
N TYR A 30 -9.61 2.33 -45.54
CA TYR A 30 -10.50 3.42 -45.10
C TYR A 30 -9.91 4.78 -45.52
N PRO A 31 -10.69 5.61 -46.24
CA PRO A 31 -10.28 6.93 -46.68
C PRO A 31 -10.33 7.94 -45.53
N GLY A 32 -9.46 8.94 -45.61
CA GLY A 32 -9.23 9.94 -44.58
C GLY A 32 -10.42 10.86 -44.32
N ASN A 33 -10.54 11.26 -43.05
CA ASN A 33 -11.31 12.41 -42.63
C ASN A 33 -10.34 13.49 -42.13
N ALA A 34 -10.25 14.56 -42.90
CA ALA A 34 -9.61 15.80 -42.50
C ALA A 34 -10.47 16.46 -41.41
N ALA A 35 -9.97 16.45 -40.17
CA ALA A 35 -10.54 17.23 -39.07
C ALA A 35 -9.68 18.49 -38.87
N THR A 36 -10.27 19.62 -39.26
CA THR A 36 -9.86 20.98 -38.96
C THR A 36 -9.70 21.19 -37.44
N HIS A 37 -8.48 21.57 -37.02
CA HIS A 37 -8.20 22.04 -35.66
C HIS A 37 -8.73 23.47 -35.46
N PRO A 38 -9.48 23.77 -34.38
CA PRO A 38 -9.69 25.14 -33.96
C PRO A 38 -8.47 25.68 -33.21
N ASN A 39 -8.06 26.87 -33.67
CA ASN A 39 -7.04 27.77 -33.15
C ASN A 39 -7.16 27.96 -31.62
N MET A 40 -6.14 27.61 -30.84
CA MET A 40 -6.02 28.05 -29.44
C MET A 40 -5.16 29.33 -29.35
N PRO A 41 -5.58 30.34 -28.57
CA PRO A 41 -4.81 31.56 -28.37
C PRO A 41 -3.55 31.30 -27.52
N GLN A 42 -2.44 31.80 -28.03
CA GLN A 42 -1.14 31.86 -27.37
C GLN A 42 -1.22 32.75 -26.12
N HIS A 43 -0.94 32.18 -24.95
CA HIS A 43 -0.67 32.97 -23.74
C HIS A 43 0.81 33.37 -23.67
N PRO A 44 1.12 34.60 -23.22
CA PRO A 44 2.44 35.20 -23.32
C PRO A 44 3.43 34.69 -22.27
N HIS A 45 4.69 34.71 -22.70
CA HIS A 45 5.92 34.52 -21.95
C HIS A 45 5.95 35.20 -20.57
N ASN A 46 6.38 34.46 -19.55
CA ASN A 46 6.85 35.03 -18.30
C ASN A 46 8.40 34.98 -18.27
N PRO A 47 9.10 36.12 -18.16
CA PRO A 47 10.56 36.15 -18.17
C PRO A 47 11.17 35.84 -16.79
N ALA A 48 12.18 34.97 -16.82
CA ALA A 48 13.43 34.99 -16.06
C ALA A 48 13.41 35.47 -14.60
N ILE A 49 13.57 34.53 -13.67
CA ILE A 49 14.21 34.80 -12.38
C ILE A 49 15.66 34.32 -12.45
N HIS A 50 16.56 35.30 -12.35
CA HIS A 50 18.00 35.15 -12.19
C HIS A 50 18.38 34.80 -10.75
N GLY A 51 19.47 34.02 -10.60
CA GLY A 51 20.29 33.89 -9.39
C GLY A 51 20.33 32.45 -8.87
N HIS A 52 21.46 31.80 -8.56
CA HIS A 52 22.88 32.13 -8.56
C HIS A 52 23.64 30.78 -8.65
N PRO A 53 24.83 30.70 -9.27
CA PRO A 53 25.64 29.48 -9.25
C PRO A 53 26.51 29.42 -7.98
N HIS A 54 26.30 28.40 -7.15
CA HIS A 54 27.30 28.01 -6.15
C HIS A 54 28.30 27.03 -6.77
N HIS A 55 29.51 27.55 -6.98
CA HIS A 55 30.72 26.76 -7.19
C HIS A 55 30.99 25.87 -5.96
N HIS A 56 31.18 24.57 -6.18
CA HIS A 56 32.04 23.75 -5.32
C HIS A 56 33.17 23.15 -6.15
N PRO A 57 34.44 23.37 -5.77
CA PRO A 57 35.61 22.82 -6.45
C PRO A 57 35.82 21.35 -6.07
N GLY A 58 36.52 20.66 -6.96
CA GLY A 58 36.65 19.22 -6.99
C GLY A 58 37.54 18.59 -5.92
N ASN A 59 37.43 17.28 -5.84
CA ASN A 59 38.44 16.35 -5.36
C ASN A 59 38.38 15.14 -6.32
N ALA A 60 39.35 15.03 -7.23
CA ALA A 60 40.66 14.42 -7.00
C ALA A 60 40.57 12.89 -6.94
N ALA A 61 41.16 12.29 -7.96
CA ALA A 61 41.26 10.87 -8.21
C ALA A 61 42.09 10.12 -7.15
N HIS A 62 41.59 8.96 -6.73
CA HIS A 62 42.39 7.86 -6.21
C HIS A 62 41.91 6.59 -6.93
N GLN A 63 42.67 6.13 -7.93
CA GLN A 63 43.70 5.10 -7.82
C GLN A 63 43.14 3.72 -7.45
N GLY A 64 43.25 2.82 -8.44
CA GLY A 64 42.81 1.44 -8.38
C GLY A 64 43.48 0.64 -7.26
N GLY A 65 42.64 -0.07 -6.51
CA GLY A 65 43.04 -1.13 -5.62
C GLY A 65 42.71 -2.47 -6.25
N ILE A 66 43.74 -3.28 -6.47
CA ILE A 66 43.66 -4.71 -6.78
C ILE A 66 43.07 -5.40 -5.54
N TYR A 67 41.91 -6.05 -5.67
CA TYR A 67 41.34 -6.87 -4.60
C TYR A 67 42.05 -8.23 -4.55
N PRO A 68 42.74 -8.60 -3.45
CA PRO A 68 43.21 -9.96 -3.27
C PRO A 68 42.05 -10.91 -2.92
N ALA A 69 42.26 -12.18 -3.26
CA ALA A 69 41.36 -13.30 -3.06
C ALA A 69 40.78 -13.40 -1.65
N ASN A 70 39.50 -13.78 -1.63
CA ASN A 70 38.65 -13.96 -0.46
C ASN A 70 39.13 -15.16 0.38
N VAL A 71 39.92 -14.90 1.43
CA VAL A 71 40.26 -15.89 2.47
C VAL A 71 39.18 -15.80 3.57
N PRO A 72 38.50 -16.90 3.93
CA PRO A 72 37.53 -16.86 5.03
C PRO A 72 38.25 -16.61 6.35
N ALA A 73 38.12 -15.40 6.88
CA ALA A 73 38.60 -15.06 8.21
C ALA A 73 37.78 -15.81 9.26
N GLN A 74 38.42 -16.77 9.94
CA GLN A 74 37.92 -17.34 11.19
C GLN A 74 37.79 -16.21 12.22
N ARG A 75 36.56 -15.84 12.56
CA ARG A 75 36.29 -14.93 13.67
C ARG A 75 36.75 -15.59 14.97
N PRO A 76 37.60 -14.94 15.78
CA PRO A 76 37.84 -15.38 17.15
C PRO A 76 36.53 -15.36 17.93
N ALA A 77 36.26 -16.42 18.67
CA ALA A 77 35.09 -16.55 19.54
C ALA A 77 35.04 -15.34 20.49
N SER A 78 33.96 -14.56 20.42
CA SER A 78 33.72 -13.48 21.38
C SER A 78 33.56 -14.09 22.78
N PRO A 79 34.24 -13.54 23.80
CA PRO A 79 34.05 -13.99 25.18
C PRO A 79 32.59 -13.79 25.57
N ALA A 80 31.99 -14.83 26.15
CA ALA A 80 30.62 -14.81 26.63
C ALA A 80 30.44 -13.63 27.59
N ALA A 81 29.48 -12.75 27.29
CA ALA A 81 29.12 -11.67 28.19
C ALA A 81 28.63 -12.26 29.53
N PRO A 82 29.01 -11.68 30.68
CA PRO A 82 28.52 -12.12 31.98
C PRO A 82 27.00 -11.95 32.03
N TRP A 83 26.32 -13.02 32.46
CA TRP A 83 24.88 -13.02 32.71
C TRP A 83 24.53 -11.94 33.73
N VAL A 84 23.97 -10.82 33.27
CA VAL A 84 23.37 -9.82 34.14
C VAL A 84 22.01 -10.37 34.59
N ALA A 85 21.90 -10.66 35.89
CA ALA A 85 20.64 -11.10 36.48
C ALA A 85 19.54 -10.04 36.21
N PRO A 86 18.33 -10.46 35.84
CA PRO A 86 17.23 -9.53 35.64
C PRO A 86 16.97 -8.76 36.95
N PRO A 87 16.71 -7.43 36.88
CA PRO A 87 16.41 -6.65 38.07
C PRO A 87 15.20 -7.25 38.77
N THR A 88 15.38 -7.56 40.06
CA THR A 88 14.32 -7.97 40.96
C THR A 88 13.20 -6.94 40.88
N GLN A 89 12.04 -7.35 40.35
CA GLN A 89 10.84 -6.51 40.33
C GLN A 89 10.49 -6.17 41.78
N ALA A 90 10.70 -4.91 42.15
CA ALA A 90 10.22 -4.37 43.40
C ALA A 90 8.70 -4.49 43.40
N ALA A 91 8.16 -5.17 44.41
CA ALA A 91 6.74 -5.34 44.63
C ALA A 91 6.03 -3.99 44.57
N GLU A 92 5.11 -3.87 43.63
CA GLU A 92 4.25 -2.69 43.46
C GLU A 92 3.40 -2.53 44.73
N PRO A 93 3.38 -1.33 45.35
CA PRO A 93 2.56 -1.10 46.54
C PRO A 93 1.06 -1.23 46.20
N PRO A 94 0.23 -1.74 47.13
CA PRO A 94 -1.19 -1.92 46.91
C PRO A 94 -1.86 -0.58 46.58
N VAL A 95 -2.59 -0.56 45.45
CA VAL A 95 -3.40 0.58 45.02
C VAL A 95 -4.47 0.86 46.09
N PRO A 96 -4.54 2.07 46.66
CA PRO A 96 -5.56 2.43 47.63
C PRO A 96 -6.93 2.44 46.96
N GLU A 97 -7.83 1.58 47.42
CA GLU A 97 -9.25 1.56 47.06
C GLU A 97 -9.86 2.93 47.37
N GLY A 98 -10.26 3.63 46.31
CA GLY A 98 -10.94 4.91 46.39
C GLY A 98 -12.35 4.78 47.00
N PRO A 99 -12.88 5.87 47.58
CA PRO A 99 -14.10 5.83 48.37
C PRO A 99 -15.34 5.58 47.49
N THR A 100 -16.03 4.49 47.78
CA THR A 100 -17.40 4.20 47.33
C THR A 100 -18.36 5.16 48.04
N GLU A 101 -18.75 6.24 47.37
CA GLU A 101 -19.85 7.08 47.86
C GLU A 101 -21.18 6.30 47.81
N PRO A 102 -21.94 6.22 48.91
CA PRO A 102 -23.30 5.71 48.89
C PRO A 102 -24.23 6.75 48.27
N LEU A 103 -24.96 6.34 47.22
CA LEU A 103 -26.10 7.07 46.67
C LEU A 103 -27.12 7.33 47.78
N ARG A 104 -27.07 8.53 48.37
CA ARG A 104 -28.09 8.99 49.31
C ARG A 104 -29.41 9.14 48.56
N ALA A 105 -30.39 8.37 49.03
CA ALA A 105 -31.81 8.61 48.81
C ALA A 105 -32.15 10.05 49.21
N SER A 106 -32.48 10.88 48.21
CA SER A 106 -33.01 12.21 48.41
C SER A 106 -34.54 12.11 48.53
N GLU A 107 -35.00 11.76 49.74
CA GLU A 107 -36.40 11.94 50.16
C GLU A 107 -36.62 13.43 50.50
N GLY A 108 -36.93 14.23 49.48
CA GLY A 108 -37.31 15.63 49.61
C GLY A 108 -38.70 15.87 49.03
N ARG A 109 -39.73 15.60 49.84
CA ARG A 109 -41.15 15.80 49.51
C ARG A 109 -41.45 17.30 49.36
N ALA A 110 -41.50 17.78 48.12
CA ALA A 110 -41.96 19.12 47.76
C ALA A 110 -43.50 19.15 47.58
N PRO A 111 -44.16 20.29 47.85
CA PRO A 111 -45.61 20.40 47.89
C PRO A 111 -46.28 20.17 46.53
N GLU A 112 -47.38 19.43 46.62
CA GLU A 112 -48.23 18.92 45.54
C GLU A 112 -48.78 20.08 44.68
N LYS A 113 -48.18 20.26 43.49
CA LYS A 113 -48.71 21.14 42.44
C LYS A 113 -49.99 20.53 41.86
N PRO A 114 -51.06 21.33 41.64
CA PRO A 114 -52.32 20.83 41.11
C PRO A 114 -52.13 20.12 39.76
N ALA A 115 -52.73 18.93 39.67
CA ALA A 115 -52.58 18.00 38.56
C ALA A 115 -52.82 18.70 37.21
N PRO A 116 -51.83 18.69 36.29
CA PRO A 116 -52.00 19.25 34.97
C PRO A 116 -53.04 18.45 34.20
N LYS A 117 -54.02 19.15 33.62
CA LYS A 117 -55.03 18.57 32.70
C LYS A 117 -54.31 17.72 31.63
N PRO A 118 -54.84 16.52 31.28
CA PRO A 118 -54.23 15.65 30.29
C PRO A 118 -54.20 16.35 28.93
N ARG A 119 -53.06 16.96 28.59
CA ARG A 119 -52.79 17.44 27.24
C ARG A 119 -52.77 16.23 26.32
N ARG A 120 -53.68 16.21 25.34
CA ARG A 120 -53.80 15.16 24.32
C ARG A 120 -52.42 14.83 23.74
N ARG A 121 -52.08 13.52 23.71
CA ARG A 121 -50.80 12.95 23.25
C ARG A 121 -50.48 13.15 21.76
N SER A 122 -51.20 14.03 21.05
CA SER A 122 -51.01 14.26 19.62
C SER A 122 -49.60 14.77 19.27
N GLY A 123 -48.97 15.52 20.18
CA GLY A 123 -47.60 16.00 19.98
C GLY A 123 -46.55 14.88 19.90
N VAL A 124 -46.73 13.78 20.64
CA VAL A 124 -45.77 12.67 20.66
C VAL A 124 -45.81 11.90 19.34
N VAL A 125 -47.00 11.65 18.80
CA VAL A 125 -47.17 10.95 17.51
C VAL A 125 -46.53 11.76 16.38
N LEU A 126 -46.75 13.08 16.35
CA LEU A 126 -46.14 13.97 15.36
C LEU A 126 -44.61 13.95 15.46
N ALA A 127 -44.05 13.99 16.67
CA ALA A 127 -42.61 13.93 16.89
C ALA A 127 -41.99 12.61 16.41
N VAL A 128 -42.64 11.48 16.68
CA VAL A 128 -42.17 10.16 16.20
C VAL A 128 -42.19 10.09 14.67
N LEU A 129 -43.27 10.56 14.04
CA LEU A 129 -43.36 10.58 12.57
C LEU A 129 -42.27 11.46 11.94
N LEU A 130 -41.99 12.62 12.52
CA LEU A 130 -40.90 13.50 12.09
C LEU A 130 -39.53 12.83 12.23
N SER A 131 -39.27 12.15 13.34
CA SER A 131 -38.00 11.43 13.56
C SER A 131 -37.80 10.29 12.56
N VAL A 132 -38.85 9.51 12.27
CA VAL A 132 -38.78 8.43 11.27
C VAL A 132 -38.53 8.99 9.87
N LEU A 133 -39.20 10.09 9.51
CA LEU A 133 -39.00 10.74 8.21
C LEU A 133 -37.58 11.31 8.07
N ALA A 134 -37.04 11.92 9.12
CA ALA A 134 -35.65 12.39 9.15
C ALA A 134 -34.64 11.24 9.01
N LEU A 135 -34.90 10.10 9.67
CA LEU A 135 -34.05 8.91 9.57
C LEU A 135 -34.03 8.36 8.13
N LEU A 136 -35.21 8.25 7.49
CA LEU A 136 -35.32 7.78 6.10
C LEU A 136 -34.62 8.74 5.12
N ALA A 137 -34.73 10.05 5.33
CA ALA A 137 -34.03 11.04 4.52
C ALA A 137 -32.50 10.91 4.64
N SER A 138 -31.99 10.66 5.84
CA SER A 138 -30.55 10.44 6.08
C SER A 138 -30.02 9.20 5.35
N VAL A 139 -30.75 8.08 5.43
CA VAL A 139 -30.38 6.84 4.70
C VAL A 139 -30.41 7.06 3.18
N GLY A 140 -31.44 7.77 2.68
CA GLY A 140 -31.53 8.12 1.26
C GLY A 140 -30.36 8.97 0.76
N ALA A 141 -29.96 9.99 1.53
CA ALA A 141 -28.82 10.84 1.20
C ALA A 141 -27.49 10.05 1.15
N GLY A 142 -27.27 9.14 2.10
CA GLY A 142 -26.10 8.26 2.11
C GLY A 142 -26.00 7.37 0.87
N LEU A 143 -27.13 6.78 0.44
CA LEU A 143 -27.20 5.96 -0.78
C LEU A 143 -26.93 6.77 -2.05
N LEU A 144 -27.46 7.99 -2.15
CA LEU A 144 -27.21 8.88 -3.29
C LEU A 144 -25.75 9.34 -3.33
N SER A 145 -25.15 9.69 -2.19
CA SER A 145 -23.73 10.05 -2.11
C SER A 145 -22.82 8.90 -2.53
N TRP A 146 -23.15 7.67 -2.10
CA TRP A 146 -22.40 6.47 -2.51
C TRP A 146 -22.48 6.24 -4.03
N ARG A 147 -23.68 6.36 -4.62
CA ARG A 147 -23.87 6.20 -6.07
C ARG A 147 -23.14 7.27 -6.87
N ALA A 148 -23.17 8.53 -6.42
CA ALA A 148 -22.44 9.62 -7.05
C ALA A 148 -20.92 9.37 -7.04
N PHE A 149 -20.40 8.85 -5.93
CA PHE A 149 -18.98 8.52 -5.81
C PHE A 149 -18.54 7.38 -6.74
N GLU A 150 -19.37 6.36 -6.92
CA GLU A 150 -19.12 5.29 -7.90
C GLU A 150 -19.12 5.83 -9.34
N THR A 151 -20.03 6.74 -9.68
CA THR A 151 -20.03 7.37 -11.01
C THR A 151 -18.83 8.27 -11.26
N ALA A 152 -18.38 9.02 -10.26
CA ALA A 152 -17.17 9.84 -10.35
C ALA A 152 -15.93 8.97 -10.58
N ARG A 153 -15.80 7.86 -9.84
CA ARG A 153 -14.73 6.86 -10.05
C ARG A 153 -14.78 6.24 -11.45
N ALA A 154 -15.96 5.96 -11.98
CA ALA A 154 -16.10 5.43 -13.34
C ALA A 154 -15.65 6.46 -14.39
N ALA A 155 -15.97 7.74 -14.20
CA ALA A 155 -15.51 8.82 -15.09
C ALA A 155 -13.99 8.99 -15.06
N HIS A 156 -13.35 8.86 -13.89
CA HIS A 156 -11.88 8.87 -13.79
C HIS A 156 -11.20 7.63 -14.41
N ARG A 157 -11.92 6.50 -14.47
CA ARG A 157 -11.43 5.28 -15.13
C ARG A 157 -11.74 5.21 -16.61
N ALA A 158 -12.59 6.10 -17.15
CA ALA A 158 -12.83 6.15 -18.58
C ALA A 158 -11.51 6.53 -19.25
N PRO A 159 -10.85 5.59 -19.97
CA PRO A 159 -9.64 5.93 -20.68
C PRO A 159 -10.01 7.02 -21.66
N THR A 160 -9.30 8.14 -21.62
CA THR A 160 -9.40 9.17 -22.64
C THR A 160 -9.19 8.48 -23.97
N ALA A 161 -10.27 8.33 -24.74
CA ALA A 161 -10.25 7.80 -26.10
C ALA A 161 -9.55 8.84 -26.99
N ALA A 162 -8.24 8.96 -26.82
CA ALA A 162 -7.37 9.77 -27.63
C ALA A 162 -6.50 8.81 -28.44
N GLY A 163 -6.87 8.65 -29.71
CA GLY A 163 -5.98 8.19 -30.76
C GLY A 163 -5.96 6.68 -31.01
N ASP A 164 -6.68 6.27 -32.05
CA ASP A 164 -6.28 5.11 -32.85
C ASP A 164 -4.83 5.32 -33.33
N GLY A 165 -3.90 4.54 -32.79
CA GLY A 165 -2.51 4.60 -33.23
C GLY A 165 -1.57 3.81 -32.34
N ALA A 166 -1.44 2.52 -32.66
CA ALA A 166 -0.57 1.53 -32.03
C ALA A 166 -1.05 1.02 -30.66
N VAL A 167 -1.39 -0.27 -30.64
CA VAL A 167 -1.32 -1.11 -29.44
C VAL A 167 0.09 -0.93 -28.90
N SER A 168 0.25 -0.02 -27.93
CA SER A 168 1.54 0.31 -27.34
C SER A 168 2.02 -0.93 -26.61
N ARG A 169 2.86 -1.71 -27.31
CA ARG A 169 3.58 -2.83 -26.74
C ARG A 169 4.18 -2.34 -25.42
N PRO A 170 4.00 -3.06 -24.31
CA PRO A 170 4.61 -2.67 -23.04
C PRO A 170 6.08 -2.30 -23.31
N PRO A 171 6.54 -1.16 -22.78
CA PRO A 171 7.89 -0.69 -23.02
C PRO A 171 8.86 -1.83 -22.71
N GLU A 172 9.83 -2.01 -23.61
CA GLU A 172 10.85 -3.04 -23.45
C GLU A 172 11.56 -2.82 -22.10
N PRO A 173 11.87 -3.86 -21.32
CA PRO A 173 12.32 -3.74 -19.93
C PRO A 173 13.53 -2.82 -19.70
N GLU A 174 14.32 -2.53 -20.75
CA GLU A 174 15.42 -1.55 -20.72
C GLU A 174 14.98 -0.10 -20.50
N GLN A 175 13.67 0.21 -20.57
CA GLN A 175 13.17 1.59 -20.50
C GLN A 175 12.80 2.07 -19.09
N TYR A 176 12.77 1.18 -18.10
CA TYR A 176 12.45 1.56 -16.73
C TYR A 176 13.70 2.06 -16.00
N GLN A 177 13.77 3.38 -15.78
CA GLN A 177 14.84 3.97 -15.00
C GLN A 177 14.65 3.62 -13.52
N VAL A 178 15.64 2.97 -12.91
CA VAL A 178 15.66 2.69 -11.46
C VAL A 178 15.80 4.01 -10.70
N THR A 179 14.85 4.34 -9.83
CA THR A 179 14.94 5.49 -8.92
C THR A 179 15.80 5.14 -7.72
N TYR A 180 15.53 3.99 -7.10
CA TYR A 180 16.35 3.42 -6.02
C TYR A 180 16.31 1.90 -6.05
N ALA A 181 17.39 1.26 -5.59
CA ALA A 181 17.57 -0.19 -5.68
C ALA A 181 17.79 -0.81 -4.31
N LYS A 182 16.91 -1.74 -3.93
CA LYS A 182 17.08 -2.59 -2.75
C LYS A 182 17.27 -1.79 -1.44
N GLU A 183 16.59 -0.65 -1.32
CA GLU A 183 16.67 0.19 -0.14
C GLU A 183 15.93 -0.45 1.05
N PRO A 184 16.55 -0.52 2.23
CA PRO A 184 15.93 -1.14 3.40
C PRO A 184 14.89 -0.22 4.04
N LEU A 185 13.68 -0.73 4.29
CA LEU A 185 12.68 -0.07 5.13
C LEU A 185 12.49 -0.88 6.41
N ARG A 186 12.69 -0.25 7.56
CA ARG A 186 12.50 -0.87 8.87
C ARG A 186 11.19 -0.42 9.47
N VAL A 187 10.28 -1.36 9.67
CA VAL A 187 9.02 -1.13 10.39
C VAL A 187 9.21 -1.57 11.82
N GLN A 188 9.15 -0.62 12.75
CA GLN A 188 9.22 -0.89 14.18
C GLN A 188 8.06 -0.19 14.85
N VAL A 189 7.00 -0.94 15.11
CA VAL A 189 5.83 -0.44 15.83
C VAL A 189 5.48 -1.36 16.97
N GLY A 190 4.81 -0.79 17.97
CA GLY A 190 4.26 -1.57 19.06
C GLY A 190 3.15 -2.51 18.61
N CYS A 191 2.65 -3.28 19.55
CA CYS A 191 1.47 -4.13 19.42
C CYS A 191 0.21 -3.32 19.05
N SER A 192 -0.58 -3.78 18.07
CA SER A 192 -1.82 -3.13 17.60
C SER A 192 -1.66 -1.68 17.12
N ALA A 193 -0.49 -1.37 16.57
CA ALA A 193 -0.17 -0.07 16.02
C ALA A 193 -0.23 -0.09 14.49
N VAL A 194 -0.48 1.08 13.93
CA VAL A 194 -0.53 1.30 12.49
C VAL A 194 0.65 2.17 12.11
N LEU A 195 1.36 1.80 11.05
CA LEU A 195 2.39 2.63 10.42
C LEU A 195 2.04 2.86 8.97
N PHE A 196 2.37 4.04 8.48
CA PHE A 196 2.19 4.41 7.09
C PHE A 196 3.57 4.51 6.42
N LEU A 197 3.69 3.97 5.22
CA LEU A 197 4.93 3.93 4.44
C LEU A 197 4.72 4.69 3.15
N ASP A 198 5.64 5.60 2.89
CA ASP A 198 5.78 6.31 1.62
C ASP A 198 6.85 5.55 0.81
N LEU A 199 6.54 5.29 -0.45
CA LEU A 199 7.41 4.57 -1.38
C LEU A 199 7.95 5.49 -2.49
N ASP A 200 7.48 6.73 -2.62
CA ASP A 200 8.12 7.70 -3.50
C ASP A 200 9.47 8.14 -2.90
N GLU A 201 9.49 8.29 -1.58
CA GLU A 201 10.71 8.35 -0.77
C GLU A 201 10.68 7.15 0.18
N PRO A 202 11.61 6.18 0.12
CA PRO A 202 11.51 4.92 0.87
C PRO A 202 11.67 5.11 2.39
N ARG A 203 10.62 5.61 3.05
CA ARG A 203 10.59 5.98 4.45
C ARG A 203 9.44 5.29 5.19
N ALA A 204 9.74 4.91 6.42
CA ALA A 204 8.75 4.51 7.40
C ALA A 204 8.26 5.77 8.13
N ASP A 205 7.02 5.77 8.62
CA ASP A 205 6.40 6.90 9.34
C ASP A 205 6.04 8.10 8.45
N ALA A 206 5.35 7.81 7.36
CA ALA A 206 4.73 8.82 6.50
C ALA A 206 3.37 9.29 7.06
N GLY A 207 2.87 10.42 6.56
CA GLY A 207 1.49 10.82 6.81
C GLY A 207 0.51 9.92 6.05
N GLU A 208 -0.69 9.69 6.59
CA GLU A 208 -1.71 8.82 5.97
C GLU A 208 -2.09 9.24 4.53
N GLN A 209 -2.04 10.53 4.22
CA GLN A 209 -2.40 11.07 2.91
C GLN A 209 -1.29 10.90 1.85
N GLU A 210 -0.04 10.76 2.29
CA GLU A 210 1.13 10.64 1.43
C GLU A 210 1.55 9.17 1.26
N ALA A 211 1.14 8.31 2.18
CA ALA A 211 1.59 6.93 2.21
C ALA A 211 0.95 6.06 1.11
N ASP A 212 1.78 5.25 0.47
CA ASP A 212 1.38 4.23 -0.47
C ASP A 212 0.95 2.93 0.20
N LEU A 213 1.53 2.62 1.37
CA LEU A 213 1.20 1.42 2.13
C LEU A 213 0.83 1.74 3.57
N ARG A 214 -0.09 0.94 4.09
CA ARG A 214 -0.45 0.88 5.50
C ARG A 214 -0.01 -0.46 6.06
N TYR A 215 0.79 -0.43 7.11
CA TYR A 215 1.16 -1.58 7.91
C TYR A 215 0.32 -1.61 9.19
N ASP A 216 -0.38 -2.71 9.43
CA ASP A 216 -1.16 -2.96 10.64
C ASP A 216 -0.47 -4.08 11.44
N SER A 217 0.13 -3.71 12.57
CA SER A 217 0.69 -4.68 13.50
C SER A 217 -0.41 -5.31 14.32
N ARG A 218 -0.31 -6.62 14.56
CA ARG A 218 -1.29 -7.35 15.37
C ARG A 218 -0.61 -7.92 16.61
N CYS A 219 -1.41 -8.12 17.66
CA CYS A 219 -0.95 -8.71 18.91
C CYS A 219 -1.06 -10.25 18.88
N GLY A 220 -0.21 -10.90 19.68
CA GLY A 220 -0.28 -12.34 19.91
C GLY A 220 0.11 -13.14 18.67
N ASN A 221 -0.69 -14.13 18.31
CA ASN A 221 -0.39 -15.05 17.20
C ASN A 221 -0.93 -14.57 15.84
N GLN A 222 -1.36 -13.32 15.75
CA GLN A 222 -1.89 -12.76 14.51
C GLN A 222 -0.75 -12.19 13.66
N THR A 223 -0.70 -12.59 12.39
CA THR A 223 0.29 -12.07 11.44
C THR A 223 0.00 -10.60 11.11
N PRO A 224 1.02 -9.72 11.09
CA PRO A 224 0.86 -8.35 10.61
C PRO A 224 0.35 -8.31 9.17
N ARG A 225 -0.26 -7.19 8.78
CA ARG A 225 -0.88 -7.02 7.46
C ARG A 225 -0.40 -5.74 6.77
N LEU A 226 -0.29 -5.80 5.45
CA LEU A 226 -0.07 -4.65 4.58
C LEU A 226 -1.32 -4.41 3.73
N SER A 227 -1.69 -3.15 3.53
CA SER A 227 -2.73 -2.76 2.58
C SER A 227 -2.30 -1.51 1.82
N LEU A 228 -2.94 -1.26 0.67
CA LEU A 228 -2.73 -0.03 -0.09
C LEU A 228 -3.32 1.16 0.69
N ALA A 229 -2.57 2.24 0.79
CA ALA A 229 -2.98 3.50 1.39
C ALA A 229 -3.32 4.55 0.31
N ALA A 230 -3.56 5.80 0.70
CA ALA A 230 -4.11 6.84 -0.18
C ALA A 230 -3.14 7.25 -1.31
N GLY A 231 -1.84 7.16 -1.06
CA GLY A 231 -0.78 7.43 -2.03
C GLY A 231 -0.65 6.37 -3.12
N ALA A 232 -1.19 5.16 -2.95
CA ALA A 232 -1.09 4.11 -3.97
C ALA A 232 -2.22 4.18 -5.01
N ALA A 233 -1.86 4.19 -6.28
CA ALA A 233 -2.81 4.07 -7.39
C ALA A 233 -3.30 2.62 -7.58
N SER A 234 -2.41 1.63 -7.40
CA SER A 234 -2.74 0.21 -7.50
C SER A 234 -1.66 -0.68 -6.87
N GLY A 235 -1.92 -1.98 -6.75
CA GLY A 235 -0.92 -2.95 -6.34
C GLY A 235 -1.33 -4.40 -6.56
N SER A 236 -0.41 -5.33 -6.39
CA SER A 236 -0.61 -6.78 -6.49
C SER A 236 0.37 -7.54 -5.62
N GLN A 237 -0.07 -8.64 -5.01
CA GLN A 237 0.84 -9.57 -4.35
C GLN A 237 1.63 -10.40 -5.37
N SER A 238 2.91 -10.61 -5.11
CA SER A 238 3.79 -11.53 -5.83
C SER A 238 4.33 -12.59 -4.88
N SER A 239 4.50 -13.82 -5.39
CA SER A 239 5.11 -14.93 -4.67
C SER A 239 6.65 -14.91 -4.69
N GLY A 240 7.28 -13.95 -5.37
CA GLY A 240 8.74 -13.84 -5.46
C GLY A 240 9.24 -12.40 -5.61
N SER A 241 10.48 -12.18 -5.18
CA SER A 241 11.16 -10.88 -5.19
C SER A 241 12.11 -10.66 -6.36
N ASP A 242 12.31 -11.67 -7.22
CA ASP A 242 13.15 -11.56 -8.43
C ASP A 242 12.36 -11.03 -9.64
N ILE A 243 11.37 -10.17 -9.40
CA ILE A 243 10.53 -9.57 -10.44
C ILE A 243 11.10 -8.22 -10.85
N ASP A 244 11.20 -7.98 -12.15
CA ASP A 244 11.58 -6.69 -12.73
C ASP A 244 10.39 -5.73 -12.85
N ALA A 245 10.63 -4.50 -13.30
CA ALA A 245 9.57 -3.51 -13.50
C ALA A 245 8.43 -4.03 -14.41
N ALA A 246 8.77 -4.67 -15.53
CA ALA A 246 7.78 -5.16 -16.49
C ALA A 246 6.91 -6.29 -15.91
N GLY A 247 7.52 -7.22 -15.18
CA GLY A 247 6.82 -8.28 -14.45
C GLY A 247 5.96 -7.73 -13.33
N CYS A 248 6.43 -6.69 -12.64
CA CYS A 248 5.71 -6.06 -11.54
C CYS A 248 4.45 -5.34 -12.04
N LEU A 249 4.57 -4.58 -13.13
CA LEU A 249 3.44 -3.94 -13.80
C LEU A 249 2.44 -4.98 -14.34
N ARG A 250 2.93 -6.10 -14.88
CA ARG A 250 2.08 -7.20 -15.35
C ARG A 250 1.28 -7.81 -14.20
N ALA A 251 1.91 -8.06 -13.05
CA ALA A 251 1.25 -8.59 -11.87
C ALA A 251 0.10 -7.69 -11.40
N ILE A 252 0.32 -6.36 -11.39
CA ILE A 252 -0.72 -5.37 -11.05
C ILE A 252 -1.90 -5.48 -12.02
N ARG A 253 -1.64 -5.62 -13.32
CA ARG A 253 -2.70 -5.72 -14.34
C ARG A 253 -3.49 -7.03 -14.26
N THR A 254 -2.83 -8.15 -13.97
CA THR A 254 -3.48 -9.47 -13.98
C THR A 254 -4.14 -9.85 -12.66
N SER A 255 -3.62 -9.32 -11.55
CA SER A 255 -4.03 -9.69 -10.19
C SER A 255 -4.06 -8.47 -9.25
N PRO A 256 -4.86 -7.43 -9.57
CA PRO A 256 -4.90 -6.22 -8.75
C PRO A 256 -5.48 -6.50 -7.36
N LEU A 257 -4.89 -5.88 -6.34
CA LEU A 257 -5.48 -5.79 -5.02
C LEU A 257 -6.68 -4.85 -5.06
N GLY A 258 -7.81 -5.35 -4.58
CA GLY A 258 -9.01 -4.53 -4.42
C GLY A 258 -8.85 -3.49 -3.30
N PRO A 259 -9.72 -2.47 -3.25
CA PRO A 259 -9.76 -1.53 -2.13
C PRO A 259 -9.94 -2.25 -0.79
N GLY A 260 -9.09 -1.95 0.18
CA GLY A 260 -9.11 -2.58 1.50
C GLY A 260 -8.62 -4.03 1.53
N ALA A 261 -8.09 -4.55 0.42
CA ALA A 261 -7.43 -5.85 0.43
C ALA A 261 -6.17 -5.80 1.31
N GLU A 262 -5.99 -6.85 2.10
CA GLU A 262 -4.87 -6.99 3.03
C GLU A 262 -3.98 -8.16 2.58
N VAL A 263 -2.67 -7.94 2.61
CA VAL A 263 -1.64 -8.93 2.34
C VAL A 263 -0.96 -9.29 3.65
N GLU A 264 -0.88 -10.58 3.95
CA GLU A 264 -0.18 -11.06 5.14
C GLU A 264 1.33 -10.82 5.01
N VAL A 265 1.92 -10.23 6.04
CA VAL A 265 3.35 -9.97 6.08
C VAL A 265 4.08 -11.25 6.44
N LYS A 266 4.66 -11.90 5.44
CA LYS A 266 5.44 -13.13 5.57
C LYS A 266 6.76 -12.98 4.86
N LYS A 267 7.82 -13.55 5.43
CA LYS A 267 9.15 -13.59 4.81
C LYS A 267 9.08 -14.20 3.41
N GLY A 268 9.69 -13.55 2.44
CA GLY A 268 9.74 -13.96 1.04
C GLY A 268 8.53 -13.54 0.21
N THR A 269 7.48 -12.99 0.82
CA THR A 269 6.40 -12.34 0.07
C THR A 269 6.89 -11.02 -0.51
N ALA A 270 6.45 -10.71 -1.73
CA ALA A 270 6.67 -9.40 -2.33
C ALA A 270 5.35 -8.74 -2.75
N LEU A 271 5.37 -7.42 -2.80
CA LEU A 271 4.25 -6.59 -3.21
C LEU A 271 4.70 -5.65 -4.31
N CYS A 272 3.95 -5.65 -5.41
CA CYS A 272 4.09 -4.66 -6.47
C CYS A 272 3.11 -3.53 -6.22
N VAL A 273 3.59 -2.29 -6.24
CA VAL A 273 2.81 -1.08 -5.97
C VAL A 273 3.05 -0.09 -7.09
N LEU A 274 1.99 0.54 -7.57
CA LEU A 274 2.07 1.70 -8.44
C LEU A 274 1.66 2.91 -7.61
N THR A 275 2.58 3.83 -7.35
CA THR A 275 2.32 5.05 -6.58
C THR A 275 1.47 6.04 -7.39
N ALA A 276 0.77 6.93 -6.70
CA ALA A 276 -0.05 7.99 -7.30
C ALA A 276 0.73 9.30 -7.47
N ALA A 277 2.05 9.30 -7.25
CA ALA A 277 2.91 10.44 -7.50
C ALA A 277 2.90 10.89 -8.96
N THR A 278 3.44 12.09 -9.19
CA THR A 278 3.63 12.64 -10.53
C THR A 278 5.11 13.05 -10.70
N PRO A 279 5.94 12.25 -11.40
CA PRO A 279 5.58 11.02 -12.13
C PRO A 279 5.29 9.84 -11.20
N ALA A 280 4.47 8.90 -11.67
CA ALA A 280 4.19 7.68 -10.92
C ALA A 280 5.42 6.76 -10.88
N GLU A 281 5.60 6.09 -9.75
CA GLU A 281 6.66 5.10 -9.57
C GLU A 281 6.09 3.70 -9.42
N LEU A 282 6.77 2.73 -9.99
CA LEU A 282 6.48 1.32 -9.81
C LEU A 282 7.46 0.77 -8.79
N VAL A 283 6.96 0.21 -7.70
CA VAL A 283 7.77 -0.21 -6.56
C VAL A 283 7.53 -1.68 -6.24
N LEU A 284 8.62 -2.44 -6.15
CA LEU A 284 8.63 -3.79 -5.60
C LEU A 284 9.08 -3.74 -4.14
N VAL A 285 8.19 -4.11 -3.23
CA VAL A 285 8.46 -4.23 -1.80
C VAL A 285 8.58 -5.70 -1.42
N GLU A 286 9.75 -6.12 -0.97
CA GLU A 286 10.04 -7.46 -0.49
C GLU A 286 10.07 -7.50 1.05
N ILE A 287 9.44 -8.52 1.63
CA ILE A 287 9.48 -8.78 3.06
C ILE A 287 10.65 -9.70 3.37
N LEU A 288 11.70 -9.16 3.97
CA LEU A 288 12.94 -9.89 4.30
C LEU A 288 12.82 -10.69 5.60
N ASP A 289 12.18 -10.09 6.61
CA ASP A 289 12.02 -10.66 7.94
C ASP A 289 10.76 -10.11 8.63
N VAL A 290 10.22 -10.91 9.55
CA VAL A 290 9.06 -10.56 10.39
C VAL A 290 9.40 -10.97 11.81
N GLY A 291 9.45 -9.99 12.71
CA GLY A 291 9.69 -10.22 14.13
C GLY A 291 8.39 -10.44 14.91
N GLY A 292 8.48 -11.14 16.03
CA GLY A 292 7.32 -11.47 16.87
C GLY A 292 6.68 -10.29 17.61
N THR A 293 7.30 -9.10 17.56
CA THR A 293 6.83 -7.89 18.25
C THR A 293 6.13 -6.90 17.32
N GLY A 294 5.72 -7.32 16.11
CA GLY A 294 5.15 -6.41 15.11
C GLY A 294 6.20 -5.61 14.35
N THR A 295 7.46 -6.03 14.40
CA THR A 295 8.55 -5.46 13.59
C THR A 295 8.65 -6.20 12.25
N ALA A 296 8.94 -5.50 11.17
CA ALA A 296 9.22 -6.13 9.88
C ALA A 296 10.42 -5.46 9.19
N GLY A 297 11.30 -6.29 8.63
CA GLY A 297 12.31 -5.85 7.69
C GLY A 297 11.77 -5.92 6.27
N LEU A 298 11.69 -4.77 5.62
CA LEU A 298 11.27 -4.65 4.23
C LEU A 298 12.44 -4.15 3.38
N ARG A 299 12.33 -4.37 2.08
CA ARG A 299 13.25 -3.83 1.08
C ARG A 299 12.47 -3.39 -0.14
N ALA A 300 12.71 -2.17 -0.61
CA ALA A 300 12.03 -1.63 -1.77
C ALA A 300 12.98 -1.41 -2.95
N THR A 301 12.49 -1.63 -4.15
CA THR A 301 13.14 -1.22 -5.41
C THR A 301 12.11 -0.46 -6.23
N SER A 302 12.45 0.74 -6.67
CA SER A 302 11.57 1.59 -7.46
C SER A 302 12.10 1.79 -8.88
N TRP A 303 11.16 1.86 -9.82
CA TRP A 303 11.38 2.27 -11.19
C TRP A 303 10.41 3.38 -11.56
N ARG A 304 10.92 4.42 -12.22
CA ARG A 304 10.09 5.47 -12.79
C ARG A 304 9.29 4.92 -13.97
N VAL A 305 7.99 5.16 -13.97
CA VAL A 305 7.11 4.76 -15.08
C VAL A 305 7.26 5.77 -16.23
N PRO A 306 7.58 5.32 -17.46
CA PRO A 306 7.60 6.21 -18.63
C PRO A 306 6.22 6.84 -18.85
N ARG A 307 6.20 8.13 -19.22
CA ARG A 307 4.96 8.83 -19.59
C ARG A 307 4.46 8.42 -20.96
#